data_AF-A0A8T7MEA3-F1
#
_entry.id   AF-A0A8T7MEA3-F1
#
_cell.length_a   1.000
_cell.length_b   1.000
_cell.length_c   1.000
_cell.angle_alpha   90.00
_cell.angle_beta   90.00
_cell.angle_gamma   90.00
#
_symmetry.space_group_name_H-M   'P 1'
#
loop_
_entity.id
_entity.type
_entity.pdbx_description
1 polymer ?
#
loop_
_entity_poly.entity_id
_entity_poly.type
_entity_poly.pdbx_seq_one_letter_code
_entity_poly.pdbx_strand_id
1 'polypeptide(L)' 'MAGEKKELDPKIKRNWEDIQKRYAYPVNAIGVKIDPKDKETLKVWRDNGIDKFVKQ' A
#
# COMPACT_ATOMS: atom_id res chain seq x y z
N MET A 1 -15.86 -13.37 13.66
CA MET A 1 -14.98 -12.28 14.13
C MET A 1 -14.73 -11.38 12.95
N ALA A 2 -15.35 -10.19 12.91
CA ALA A 2 -15.06 -9.22 11.86
C ALA A 2 -13.65 -8.68 12.14
N GLY A 3 -12.68 -9.04 11.30
CA GLY A 3 -11.33 -8.50 11.43
C GLY A 3 -11.40 -6.99 11.28
N GLU A 4 -10.91 -6.26 12.29
CA GLU A 4 -10.84 -4.81 12.26
C GLU A 4 -10.22 -4.35 10.94
N LYS A 5 -10.92 -3.49 10.19
CA LYS A 5 -10.30 -2.76 9.09
C LYS A 5 -9.14 -1.98 9.68
N LYS A 6 -7.89 -2.40 9.42
CA LYS A 6 -6.70 -1.59 9.68
C LYS A 6 -6.72 -0.43 8.68
N GLU A 7 -7.51 0.59 9.00
CA GLU A 7 -7.45 1.87 8.34
C GLU A 7 -6.11 2.52 8.69
N LEU A 8 -5.33 2.84 7.66
CA LEU A 8 -4.07 3.55 7.87
C LEU A 8 -4.34 4.96 8.37
N ASP A 9 -3.44 5.47 9.21
CA ASP A 9 -3.40 6.89 9.51
C ASP A 9 -3.42 7.70 8.19
N PRO A 10 -4.30 8.71 8.05
CA PRO A 10 -4.46 9.44 6.80
C PRO A 10 -3.17 10.08 6.27
N LYS A 11 -2.26 10.49 7.15
CA LYS A 11 -0.96 11.05 6.79
C LYS A 11 -0.03 9.98 6.23
N ILE A 12 0.00 8.80 6.85
CA ILE A 12 0.75 7.64 6.35
C ILE A 12 0.21 7.23 4.99
N LYS A 13 -1.12 7.14 4.85
CA LYS A 13 -1.79 6.79 3.61
C LYS A 13 -1.40 7.74 2.48
N ARG A 14 -1.58 9.06 2.67
CA ARG A 14 -1.24 10.08 1.66
C ARG A 14 0.23 10.00 1.25
N ASN A 15 1.14 9.87 2.20
CA ASN A 15 2.56 9.72 1.91
C ASN A 15 2.85 8.45 1.08
N TRP A 16 2.21 7.34 1.43
CA TRP A 16 2.35 6.08 0.69
C TRP A 16 1.80 6.20 -0.74
N GLU A 17 0.65 6.85 -0.94
CA GLU A 17 0.11 7.13 -2.28
C GLU A 17 1.11 7.93 -3.14
N ASP A 18 1.70 8.99 -2.58
CA ASP A 18 2.68 9.82 -3.29
C ASP A 18 3.99 9.08 -3.60
N ILE A 19 4.36 8.11 -2.77
CA ILE A 19 5.46 7.18 -3.06
C ILE A 19 5.06 6.22 -4.17
N GLN A 20 3.90 5.57 -4.09
CA GLN A 20 3.47 4.55 -5.06
C GLN A 20 3.38 5.09 -6.48
N LYS A 21 2.92 6.34 -6.69
CA LYS A 21 2.85 7.00 -8.01
C LYS A 21 4.19 7.04 -8.75
N ARG A 22 5.32 6.90 -8.04
CA ARG A 22 6.67 6.91 -8.62
C ARG A 22 7.11 5.56 -9.18
N TYR A 23 6.37 4.49 -8.87
CA TYR A 23 6.75 3.11 -9.19
C TYR A 23 5.65 2.39 -9.99
N ALA A 24 6.08 1.58 -10.96
CA ALA A 24 5.21 0.70 -11.75
C ALA A 24 5.00 -0.69 -11.09
N TYR A 25 5.39 -0.84 -9.83
CA TYR A 25 5.26 -2.07 -9.05
C TYR A 25 4.86 -1.74 -7.61
N PRO A 26 4.30 -2.71 -6.85
CA PRO A 26 3.89 -2.49 -5.47
C PRO A 26 5.10 -2.14 -4.59
N VAL A 27 5.01 -1.02 -3.88
CA VAL A 27 5.98 -0.60 -2.87
C VAL A 27 5.29 -0.41 -1.52
N ASN A 28 6.02 -0.60 -0.42
CA ASN A 28 5.53 -0.34 0.93
C ASN A 28 5.56 1.16 1.26
N ALA A 29 5.12 1.53 2.47
CA ALA A 29 4.99 2.93 2.91
C ALA A 29 6.29 3.74 2.95
N ILE A 30 7.45 3.09 2.77
CA ILE A 30 8.77 3.71 2.71
C ILE A 30 9.43 3.59 1.32
N GLY A 31 8.70 3.07 0.32
CA GLY A 31 9.18 2.99 -1.07
C GLY A 31 10.01 1.75 -1.43
N VAL A 32 10.05 0.74 -0.55
CA VAL A 32 10.71 -0.54 -0.86
C VAL A 32 9.70 -1.45 -1.57
N LYS A 33 10.13 -2.13 -2.64
CA LYS A 33 9.30 -3.10 -3.37
C LYS A 33 8.75 -4.16 -2.42
N ILE A 34 7.43 -4.37 -2.45
CA ILE A 34 6.79 -5.41 -1.63
C ILE A 34 7.12 -6.78 -2.23
N ASP A 35 7.64 -7.68 -1.42
CA ASP A 35 7.85 -9.07 -1.84
C ASP A 35 6.49 -9.76 -2.04
N PRO A 36 6.28 -10.54 -3.12
CA PRO A 36 5.02 -11.24 -3.35
C PRO A 36 4.64 -12.23 -2.22
N LYS A 37 5.59 -12.65 -1.38
CA LYS A 37 5.35 -13.50 -0.20
C LYS A 37 4.84 -12.70 1.00
N ASP A 38 5.04 -11.38 1.03
CA ASP A 38 4.50 -10.50 2.07
C ASP A 38 3.02 -10.19 1.80
N LYS A 39 2.19 -11.20 2.09
CA LYS A 39 0.75 -11.15 1.89
C LYS A 39 0.07 -10.09 2.76
N GLU A 40 0.63 -9.79 3.93
CA GLU A 40 0.05 -8.82 4.85
C GLU A 40 0.22 -7.40 4.31
N THR A 41 1.44 -7.01 3.92
CA THR A 41 1.69 -5.68 3.35
C THR A 41 0.92 -5.50 2.04
N LEU A 42 0.87 -6.53 1.18
CA LEU A 42 0.07 -6.50 -0.04
C LEU A 42 -1.43 -6.33 0.23
N LYS A 43 -1.95 -6.97 1.28
CA LYS A 43 -3.35 -6.83 1.66
C LYS A 43 -3.65 -5.42 2.15
N VAL A 44 -2.81 -4.86 3.04
CA VAL A 44 -2.96 -3.48 3.53
C VAL A 44 -2.90 -2.49 2.36
N TRP A 45 -1.96 -2.70 1.44
CA TRP A 45 -1.78 -1.88 0.24
C TRP A 45 -3.05 -1.86 -0.65
N ARG A 46 -3.65 -3.02 -0.91
CA ARG A 46 -4.91 -3.12 -1.68
C ARG A 46 -6.12 -2.59 -0.92
N ASP A 47 -6.28 -2.96 0.34
CA ASP A 47 -7.44 -2.57 1.15
C ASP A 47 -7.52 -1.06 1.35
N ASN A 48 -6.36 -0.38 1.38
CA ASN A 48 -6.30 1.07 1.45
C ASN A 48 -6.36 1.77 0.08
N GLY A 49 -6.43 1.01 -1.02
CA GLY A 49 -6.59 1.52 -2.39
C GLY A 49 -5.31 2.13 -2.98
N ILE A 50 -4.15 1.79 -2.42
CA ILE A 50 -2.86 2.31 -2.88
C ILE A 50 -2.49 1.72 -4.26
N ASP A 51 -3.01 0.54 -4.57
CA ASP A 51 -2.85 -0.18 -5.84
C ASP A 51 -3.30 0.59 -7.08
N LYS A 52 -4.25 1.51 -6.92
CA LYS A 52 -4.75 2.39 -7.99
C LYS A 52 -3.69 3.35 -8.52
N PHE A 53 -2.61 3.57 -7.77
CA PHE A 53 -1.54 4.49 -8.13
C PHE A 53 -0.32 3.81 -8.75
N VAL A 54 -0.39 2.50 -9.03
CA VAL A 54 0.64 1.83 -9.83
C VAL A 54 0.66 2.47 -11.20
N LYS A 55 1.82 3.02 -11.58
CA LYS A 55 2.01 3.60 -12.91
C LYS A 55 1.84 2.51 -13.96
N GLN A 56 0.88 2.69 -14.88
CA GLN A 56 0.73 1.83 -16.07
C GLN A 56 1.85 2.08 -17.07
#